data_AF-A0A496XQY5-F1
#
_entry.id   AF-A0A496XQY5-F1
#
_cell.length_a   1.000
_cell.length_b   1.000
_cell.length_c   1.000
_cell.angle_alpha   90.00
_cell.angle_beta   90.00
_cell.angle_gamma   90.00
#
_symmetry.space_group_name_H-M   'P 1'
#
loop_
_entity.id
_entity.type
_entity.pdbx_description
1 polymer ?
#
loop_
_entity_poly.entity_id
_entity_poly.type
_entity_poly.pdbx_seq_one_letter_code
_entity_poly.pdbx_strand_id
1 'polypeptide(L)'
;MIKLLIILFISFNCFAGDSIFEDLSLGEQDFTEYAGPVDPALVKKKYSDRPLFFDDVLRNNYLEENINTHLFSLIDFISDDLSFDARCPNHQLEKNLSYIRYLYRLIAISYLFENLKELWVDSYNLGMGNFCNLEWDKTFSQCRAVTIDMANFVKRIEGKHLKNFSKLRLKRMKSSARVDWVEKFKAKTKNLTVTEARINLFCLENGIDCKTIDYDTLKFAFQLSCTQDEYTLINICSGYDGLYGLSNVKEAYDLLIKSEAFKFIDQEGYGKECLQRYSRIFKDKEIPSDVLSTIFPKVATLMKEDKRVYPQGSLFISGSFKQFDSKGLEGFLFPKDQKKSRNIKDREIEINKTLAKIKKQEVPEEEVFVLKAPTSQNLNKLAMSIRAKSQARNSKKRGEPQFKKMEMKRFLIGADKVAMNMGAFKKDFVFSAKLTEDTLQKIQAYASRKILAKLKKTQGYGTVKNPFSLTFFKYLLDTGLDTGLENIIQLYKGQLYVLNDLIGPRKISYIELKKLDMGWQIYILRQTVKSSKGPKFKTK
;
A
#
# COMPACT_ATOMS: atom_id res chain seq x y z
N MET A 1 -6.32 -32.94 -48.10
CA MET A 1 -6.44 -31.48 -47.90
C MET A 1 -5.72 -30.95 -46.66
N ILE A 2 -5.63 -31.67 -45.54
CA ILE A 2 -4.95 -31.19 -44.31
C ILE A 2 -3.42 -31.04 -44.43
N LYS A 3 -2.76 -31.83 -45.29
CA LYS A 3 -1.30 -31.72 -45.53
C LYS A 3 -0.88 -30.50 -46.37
N LEU A 4 -1.80 -29.89 -47.13
CA LEU A 4 -1.48 -28.74 -47.98
C LEU A 4 -1.51 -27.41 -47.21
N LEU A 5 -2.22 -27.38 -46.07
CA LEU A 5 -2.41 -26.16 -45.26
C LEU A 5 -1.23 -25.88 -44.31
N ILE A 6 -0.41 -26.90 -44.01
CA ILE A 6 0.76 -26.78 -43.12
C ILE A 6 2.00 -26.26 -43.88
N ILE A 7 2.07 -26.44 -45.20
CA ILE A 7 3.22 -26.01 -46.01
C ILE A 7 3.14 -24.51 -46.37
N LEU A 8 1.93 -23.92 -46.40
CA LEU A 8 1.73 -22.50 -46.71
C LEU A 8 2.04 -21.54 -45.55
N PHE A 9 2.14 -22.03 -44.31
CA PHE A 9 2.43 -21.19 -43.14
C PHE A 9 3.94 -21.02 -42.82
N ILE A 10 4.82 -21.73 -43.53
CA ILE A 10 6.27 -21.70 -43.24
C ILE A 10 7.02 -20.66 -44.12
N SER A 11 6.37 -20.06 -45.11
CA SER A 11 7.06 -19.24 -46.14
C SER A 11 7.00 -17.71 -45.96
N PHE A 12 6.36 -17.17 -44.91
CA PHE A 12 6.03 -15.72 -44.86
C PHE A 12 6.84 -14.84 -43.89
N ASN A 13 7.98 -15.30 -43.38
CA ASN A 13 8.86 -14.47 -42.52
C ASN A 13 10.28 -14.35 -43.10
N CYS A 14 10.43 -13.64 -44.21
CA CYS A 14 11.73 -13.12 -44.66
C CYS A 14 11.54 -11.92 -45.61
N PHE A 15 11.08 -10.80 -45.08
CA PHE A 15 11.34 -9.47 -45.64
C PHE A 15 11.42 -8.47 -44.48
N ALA A 16 12.51 -8.55 -43.71
CA ALA A 16 12.98 -7.44 -42.90
C ALA A 16 13.99 -6.68 -43.78
N GLY A 17 13.53 -5.59 -44.41
CA GLY A 17 14.43 -4.64 -45.03
C GLY A 17 15.06 -3.79 -43.94
N ASP A 18 16.37 -3.92 -43.76
CA ASP A 18 17.17 -3.03 -42.92
C ASP A 18 17.26 -1.65 -43.59
N SER A 19 16.47 -0.67 -43.15
CA SER A 19 16.67 0.73 -43.49
C SER A 19 17.50 1.42 -42.40
N ILE A 20 18.81 1.39 -42.57
CA ILE A 20 19.86 1.95 -41.69
C ILE A 20 19.88 3.51 -41.68
N PHE A 21 18.88 4.19 -42.24
CA PHE A 21 18.94 5.64 -42.51
C PHE A 21 17.99 6.55 -41.71
N GLU A 22 17.23 6.05 -40.73
CA GLU A 22 16.30 6.92 -39.98
C GLU A 22 16.92 7.74 -38.83
N ASP A 23 18.16 7.46 -38.42
CA ASP A 23 18.77 8.09 -37.24
C ASP A 23 19.47 9.45 -37.48
N LEU A 24 19.31 10.10 -38.65
CA LEU A 24 20.10 11.31 -39.00
C LEU A 24 19.31 12.52 -39.53
N SER A 25 18.00 12.58 -39.33
CA SER A 25 17.19 13.76 -39.68
C SER A 25 16.57 14.43 -38.45
N LEU A 26 17.32 15.32 -37.81
CA LEU A 26 16.79 16.32 -36.87
C LEU A 26 16.43 17.59 -37.66
N GLY A 27 15.20 17.63 -38.17
CA GLY A 27 14.57 18.79 -38.83
C GLY A 27 13.08 18.52 -39.06
N GLU A 28 12.26 19.57 -39.16
CA GLU A 28 10.85 19.43 -39.58
C GLU A 28 10.83 18.92 -41.03
N GLN A 29 10.37 17.67 -41.21
CA GLN A 29 10.13 17.08 -42.53
C GLN A 29 8.79 17.56 -43.08
N ASP A 30 8.72 17.71 -44.40
CA ASP A 30 7.49 18.07 -45.09
C ASP A 30 6.41 17.00 -44.84
N PHE A 31 5.21 17.40 -44.40
CA PHE A 31 4.13 16.48 -44.07
C PHE A 31 3.64 15.68 -45.29
N THR A 32 4.01 16.09 -46.50
CA THR A 32 3.75 15.33 -47.74
C THR A 32 4.53 14.02 -47.82
N GLU A 33 5.62 13.88 -47.07
CA GLU A 33 6.48 12.68 -47.04
C GLU A 33 6.37 11.90 -45.72
N TYR A 34 5.37 12.21 -44.88
CA TYR A 34 5.18 11.52 -43.61
C TYR A 34 4.80 10.04 -43.82
N ALA A 35 5.71 9.15 -43.49
CA ALA A 35 5.52 7.69 -43.50
C ALA A 35 5.31 7.11 -42.09
N GLY A 36 4.68 7.87 -41.19
CA GLY A 36 4.35 7.40 -39.84
C GLY A 36 2.87 7.01 -39.69
N PRO A 37 2.44 6.61 -38.48
CA PRO A 37 1.06 6.23 -38.19
C PRO A 37 0.11 7.42 -38.34
N VAL A 38 -1.03 7.17 -38.98
CA VAL A 38 -2.18 8.09 -39.08
C VAL A 38 -2.78 8.36 -37.69
N ASP A 39 -2.80 7.36 -36.81
CA ASP A 39 -3.23 7.50 -35.41
C ASP A 39 -2.04 7.35 -34.44
N PRO A 40 -1.71 8.38 -33.63
CA PRO A 40 -0.63 8.30 -32.65
C PRO A 40 -0.97 7.40 -31.44
N ALA A 41 -2.18 6.83 -31.37
CA ALA A 41 -2.58 5.93 -30.31
C ALA A 41 -1.70 4.68 -30.28
N LEU A 42 -1.30 4.28 -29.08
CA LEU A 42 -0.52 3.08 -28.83
C LEU A 42 -1.39 2.02 -28.15
N VAL A 43 -1.37 0.82 -28.72
CA VAL A 43 -2.01 -0.36 -28.13
C VAL A 43 -0.95 -1.28 -27.58
N LYS A 44 -1.12 -1.68 -26.32
CA LYS A 44 -0.25 -2.64 -25.65
C LYS A 44 -0.90 -4.02 -25.70
N LYS A 45 -0.31 -4.96 -26.48
CA LYS A 45 -0.72 -6.37 -26.42
C LYS A 45 -0.38 -6.96 -25.03
N LYS A 46 -1.19 -7.90 -24.56
CA LYS A 46 -1.14 -8.50 -23.21
C LYS A 46 0.23 -9.12 -22.86
N TYR A 47 1.01 -9.53 -23.86
CA TYR A 47 2.31 -10.21 -23.70
C TYR A 47 3.48 -9.54 -24.44
N SER A 48 3.24 -8.41 -25.12
CA SER A 48 4.32 -7.64 -25.75
C SER A 48 4.79 -6.53 -24.81
N ASP A 49 6.09 -6.47 -24.54
CA ASP A 49 6.70 -5.35 -23.82
C ASP A 49 6.81 -4.09 -24.71
N ARG A 50 6.63 -4.22 -26.03
CA ARG A 50 6.66 -3.09 -26.97
C ARG A 50 5.22 -2.62 -27.27
N PRO A 51 4.90 -1.33 -27.05
CA PRO A 51 3.65 -0.75 -27.53
C PRO A 51 3.68 -0.73 -29.07
N LEU A 52 2.55 -1.07 -29.69
CA LEU A 52 2.36 -1.02 -31.14
C LEU A 52 1.48 0.19 -31.48
N PHE A 53 1.70 0.82 -32.62
CA PHE A 53 0.78 1.84 -33.11
C PHE A 53 -0.57 1.21 -33.43
N PHE A 54 -1.64 1.97 -33.21
CA PHE A 54 -3.00 1.51 -33.44
C PHE A 54 -3.20 1.07 -34.89
N ASP A 55 -2.60 1.79 -35.85
CA ASP A 55 -2.66 1.45 -37.27
C ASP A 55 -1.96 0.14 -37.60
N ASP A 56 -0.84 -0.17 -36.93
CA ASP A 56 -0.18 -1.47 -37.08
C ASP A 56 -1.08 -2.58 -36.52
N VAL A 57 -1.75 -2.33 -35.40
CA VAL A 57 -2.71 -3.29 -34.83
C VAL A 57 -3.89 -3.48 -35.76
N LEU A 58 -4.48 -2.41 -36.30
CA LEU A 58 -5.58 -2.49 -37.27
C LEU A 58 -5.15 -3.19 -38.56
N ARG A 59 -3.98 -2.88 -39.11
CA ARG A 59 -3.47 -3.50 -40.34
C ARG A 59 -3.20 -4.99 -40.11
N ASN A 60 -2.57 -5.34 -38.99
CA ASN A 60 -2.27 -6.73 -38.66
C ASN A 60 -3.54 -7.52 -38.31
N ASN A 61 -4.55 -6.85 -37.73
CA ASN A 61 -5.80 -7.48 -37.30
C ASN A 61 -6.95 -7.29 -38.30
N TYR A 62 -6.72 -6.67 -39.46
CA TYR A 62 -7.76 -6.36 -40.44
C TYR A 62 -8.52 -7.61 -40.88
N LEU A 63 -7.79 -8.71 -41.10
CA LEU A 63 -8.41 -10.00 -41.43
C LEU A 63 -9.13 -10.61 -40.21
N GLU A 64 -8.64 -10.38 -38.99
CA GLU A 64 -9.27 -10.88 -37.77
C GLU A 64 -10.63 -10.25 -37.52
N GLU A 65 -10.72 -8.93 -37.68
CA GLU A 65 -11.95 -8.16 -37.48
C GLU A 65 -13.01 -8.45 -38.55
N ASN A 66 -12.59 -8.78 -39.78
CA ASN A 66 -13.49 -8.91 -40.93
C ASN A 66 -13.87 -10.35 -41.33
N ILE A 67 -13.16 -11.38 -40.85
CA ILE A 67 -13.45 -12.78 -41.23
C ILE A 67 -14.23 -13.50 -40.13
N ASN A 68 -13.59 -13.78 -39.00
CA ASN A 68 -14.22 -14.47 -37.88
C ASN A 68 -13.40 -14.27 -36.61
N THR A 69 -13.87 -13.36 -35.75
CA THR A 69 -13.23 -13.00 -34.49
C THR A 69 -13.00 -14.21 -33.57
N HIS A 70 -13.83 -15.26 -33.65
CA HIS A 70 -13.63 -16.47 -32.85
C HIS A 70 -12.42 -17.30 -33.31
N LEU A 71 -12.22 -17.46 -34.63
CA LEU A 71 -11.09 -18.21 -35.17
C LEU A 71 -9.76 -17.55 -34.79
N PHE A 72 -9.69 -16.22 -34.93
CA PHE A 72 -8.49 -15.48 -34.62
C PHE A 72 -8.24 -15.33 -33.12
N SER A 73 -9.31 -15.20 -32.30
CA SER A 73 -9.16 -15.30 -30.84
C SER A 73 -8.60 -16.65 -30.40
N LEU A 74 -8.91 -17.74 -31.13
CA LEU A 74 -8.35 -19.06 -30.87
C LEU A 74 -6.89 -19.13 -31.32
N ILE A 75 -6.52 -18.51 -32.45
CA ILE A 75 -5.13 -18.45 -32.91
C ILE A 75 -4.28 -17.63 -31.95
N ASP A 76 -4.72 -16.44 -31.55
CA ASP A 76 -4.10 -15.61 -30.50
C ASP A 76 -3.98 -16.39 -29.19
N PHE A 77 -5.03 -17.11 -28.79
CA PHE A 77 -4.96 -17.95 -27.61
C PHE A 77 -3.90 -19.05 -27.78
N ILE A 78 -3.83 -19.72 -28.93
CA ILE A 78 -2.85 -20.78 -29.19
C ILE A 78 -1.42 -20.24 -29.23
N SER A 79 -1.19 -19.08 -29.88
CA SER A 79 0.13 -18.48 -30.04
C SER A 79 0.63 -17.87 -28.73
N ASP A 80 -0.24 -17.14 -28.03
CA ASP A 80 0.17 -16.24 -26.97
C ASP A 80 -0.23 -16.70 -25.57
N ASP A 81 -1.35 -17.42 -25.40
CA ASP A 81 -1.88 -17.82 -24.08
C ASP A 81 -1.61 -19.30 -23.76
N LEU A 82 -1.77 -20.22 -24.72
CA LEU A 82 -1.82 -21.66 -24.51
C LEU A 82 -0.52 -22.20 -23.93
N SER A 83 0.63 -21.72 -24.40
CA SER A 83 1.93 -22.16 -23.89
C SER A 83 2.17 -21.74 -22.43
N PHE A 84 1.55 -20.64 -21.97
CA PHE A 84 1.64 -20.16 -20.59
C PHE A 84 0.55 -20.75 -19.70
N ASP A 85 -0.66 -20.90 -20.22
CA ASP A 85 -1.79 -21.50 -19.54
C ASP A 85 -1.58 -23.01 -19.35
N ALA A 86 -0.92 -23.69 -20.29
CA ALA A 86 -0.51 -25.08 -20.12
C ALA A 86 0.57 -25.25 -19.04
N ARG A 87 1.43 -24.24 -18.84
CA ARG A 87 2.51 -24.24 -17.84
C ARG A 87 2.05 -23.83 -16.44
N CYS A 88 0.99 -23.05 -16.32
CA CYS A 88 0.33 -22.78 -15.06
C CYS A 88 -1.16 -22.54 -15.34
N PRO A 89 -2.01 -23.57 -15.22
CA PRO A 89 -3.45 -23.44 -15.48
C PRO A 89 -4.11 -22.38 -14.59
N ASN A 90 -5.18 -21.74 -15.09
CA ASN A 90 -5.90 -20.70 -14.35
C ASN A 90 -6.37 -21.17 -12.97
N HIS A 91 -6.90 -22.39 -12.87
CA HIS A 91 -7.33 -22.96 -11.60
C HIS A 91 -6.18 -23.11 -10.59
N GLN A 92 -4.97 -23.47 -11.05
CA GLN A 92 -3.77 -23.56 -10.19
C GLN A 92 -3.29 -22.19 -9.72
N LEU A 93 -3.28 -21.22 -10.63
CA LEU A 93 -2.90 -19.85 -10.30
C LEU A 93 -3.89 -19.24 -9.30
N GLU A 94 -5.18 -19.37 -9.53
CA GLU A 94 -6.25 -18.84 -8.67
C GLU A 94 -6.20 -19.43 -7.26
N LYS A 95 -6.00 -20.74 -7.14
CA LYS A 95 -5.86 -21.46 -5.86
C LYS A 95 -4.74 -20.86 -5.00
N ASN A 96 -3.62 -20.48 -5.62
CA ASN A 96 -2.43 -19.99 -4.93
C ASN A 96 -2.27 -18.45 -4.94
N LEU A 97 -3.14 -17.72 -5.63
CA LEU A 97 -2.99 -16.29 -5.92
C LEU A 97 -2.76 -15.43 -4.67
N SER A 98 -3.58 -15.66 -3.64
CA SER A 98 -3.50 -14.93 -2.37
C SER A 98 -2.21 -15.24 -1.60
N TYR A 99 -1.76 -16.50 -1.66
CA TYR A 99 -0.57 -16.95 -0.95
C TYR A 99 0.72 -16.51 -1.65
N ILE A 100 0.77 -16.57 -2.98
CA ILE A 100 1.87 -16.02 -3.78
C ILE A 100 2.08 -14.55 -3.44
N ARG A 101 1.00 -13.75 -3.45
CA ARG A 101 1.06 -12.33 -3.07
C ARG A 101 1.59 -12.15 -1.65
N TYR A 102 1.12 -12.98 -0.72
CA TYR A 102 1.59 -12.95 0.66
C TYR A 102 3.09 -13.24 0.76
N LEU A 103 3.62 -14.22 0.02
CA LEU A 103 5.05 -14.54 0.02
C LEU A 103 5.91 -13.39 -0.52
N TYR A 104 5.49 -12.73 -1.60
CA TYR A 104 6.17 -11.53 -2.11
C TYR A 104 6.19 -10.38 -1.10
N ARG A 105 5.09 -10.17 -0.38
CA ARG A 105 5.05 -9.19 0.73
C ARG A 105 5.95 -9.61 1.89
N LEU A 106 5.93 -10.88 2.25
CA LEU A 106 6.73 -11.42 3.35
C LEU A 106 8.24 -11.28 3.08
N ILE A 107 8.68 -11.58 1.85
CA ILE A 107 10.09 -11.40 1.49
C ILE A 107 10.47 -9.92 1.42
N ALA A 108 9.60 -9.04 0.92
CA ALA A 108 9.82 -7.59 0.96
C ALA A 108 9.98 -7.07 2.40
N ILE A 109 9.09 -7.48 3.31
CA ILE A 109 9.18 -7.13 4.74
C ILE A 109 10.48 -7.63 5.35
N SER A 110 10.84 -8.89 5.06
CA SER A 110 12.07 -9.50 5.57
C SER A 110 13.31 -8.72 5.11
N TYR A 111 13.40 -8.38 3.83
CA TYR A 111 14.52 -7.64 3.27
C TYR A 111 14.57 -6.17 3.71
N LEU A 112 13.43 -5.49 3.81
CA LEU A 112 13.35 -4.15 4.42
C LEU A 112 13.83 -4.16 5.86
N PHE A 113 13.48 -5.20 6.62
CA PHE A 113 13.94 -5.35 7.99
C PHE A 113 15.45 -5.57 8.09
N GLU A 114 16.06 -6.35 7.18
CA GLU A 114 17.53 -6.46 7.13
C GLU A 114 18.18 -5.11 6.79
N ASN A 115 17.61 -4.33 5.87
CA ASN A 115 18.10 -2.99 5.56
C ASN A 115 17.97 -2.02 6.76
N LEU A 116 16.83 -2.01 7.45
CA LEU A 116 16.64 -1.20 8.67
C LEU A 116 17.64 -1.58 9.78
N LYS A 117 18.01 -2.87 9.86
CA LYS A 117 19.06 -3.35 10.76
C LYS A 117 20.42 -2.76 10.42
N GLU A 118 20.83 -2.78 9.16
CA GLU A 118 22.11 -2.21 8.75
C GLU A 118 22.14 -0.68 8.93
N LEU A 119 21.05 0.02 8.57
CA LEU A 119 20.88 1.46 8.84
C LEU A 119 21.04 1.80 10.32
N TRP A 120 20.47 0.97 11.20
CA TRP A 120 20.60 1.14 12.64
C TRP A 120 22.04 0.95 13.13
N VAL A 121 22.73 -0.10 12.65
CA VAL A 121 24.15 -0.35 13.00
C VAL A 121 25.01 0.82 12.57
N ASP A 122 24.89 1.24 11.32
CA ASP A 122 25.77 2.26 10.75
C ASP A 122 25.50 3.64 11.35
N SER A 123 24.23 4.02 11.56
CA SER A 123 23.90 5.27 12.27
C SER A 123 24.41 5.29 13.71
N TYR A 124 24.35 4.16 14.42
CA TYR A 124 24.92 4.03 15.77
C TYR A 124 26.44 4.15 15.74
N ASN A 125 27.10 3.44 14.83
CA ASN A 125 28.55 3.41 14.70
C ASN A 125 29.09 4.79 14.31
N LEU A 126 28.41 5.53 13.42
CA LEU A 126 28.75 6.91 13.09
C LEU A 126 28.42 7.89 14.24
N GLY A 127 27.71 7.46 15.28
CA GLY A 127 27.36 8.32 16.41
C GLY A 127 26.36 9.41 16.03
N MET A 128 25.50 9.13 15.05
CA MET A 128 24.45 10.04 14.59
C MET A 128 23.25 10.06 15.55
N GLY A 129 23.04 8.98 16.30
CA GLY A 129 21.94 8.81 17.25
C GLY A 129 21.05 7.63 16.90
N ASN A 130 20.05 7.35 17.73
CA ASN A 130 19.11 6.26 17.53
C ASN A 130 17.88 6.76 16.75
N PHE A 131 18.02 6.95 15.44
CA PHE A 131 16.88 7.37 14.59
C PHE A 131 16.06 6.19 14.08
N CYS A 132 16.71 5.08 13.75
CA CYS A 132 16.02 3.84 13.43
C CYS A 132 15.58 3.14 14.71
N ASN A 133 14.30 2.77 14.80
CA ASN A 133 13.82 1.98 15.91
C ASN A 133 13.25 0.65 15.43
N LEU A 134 13.95 -0.43 15.78
CA LEU A 134 13.56 -1.79 15.42
C LEU A 134 12.64 -2.44 16.47
N GLU A 135 12.22 -1.70 17.51
CA GLU A 135 11.30 -2.18 18.54
C GLU A 135 9.97 -2.58 17.92
N TRP A 136 9.44 -3.73 18.35
CA TRP A 136 8.16 -4.26 17.88
C TRP A 136 7.03 -3.25 18.03
N ASP A 137 6.98 -2.63 19.21
CA ASP A 137 5.92 -1.73 19.63
C ASP A 137 5.85 -0.47 18.75
N LYS A 138 6.91 -0.15 18.02
CA LYS A 138 6.96 1.01 17.14
C LYS A 138 6.94 0.64 15.66
N THR A 139 7.30 -0.58 15.30
CA THR A 139 7.31 -1.06 13.91
C THR A 139 6.09 -1.94 13.61
N PHE A 140 6.12 -3.19 14.05
CA PHE A 140 5.13 -4.20 13.70
C PHE A 140 3.80 -4.07 14.44
N SER A 141 3.76 -3.48 15.64
CA SER A 141 2.50 -3.27 16.39
C SER A 141 1.50 -2.36 15.64
N GLN A 142 2.03 -1.49 14.77
CA GLN A 142 1.23 -0.56 13.96
C GLN A 142 0.61 -1.24 12.74
N CYS A 143 1.08 -2.46 12.41
CA CYS A 143 0.59 -3.22 11.28
C CYS A 143 -0.87 -3.62 11.47
N ARG A 144 -1.72 -3.26 10.51
CA ARG A 144 -3.13 -3.66 10.46
C ARG A 144 -3.29 -4.74 9.40
N ALA A 145 -2.82 -5.94 9.71
CA ALA A 145 -2.87 -7.08 8.80
C ALA A 145 -4.29 -7.33 8.30
N VAL A 146 -4.45 -7.34 6.97
CA VAL A 146 -5.75 -7.59 6.30
C VAL A 146 -5.99 -9.09 6.12
N THR A 147 -4.94 -9.88 5.93
CA THR A 147 -5.03 -11.33 5.71
C THR A 147 -4.69 -12.10 6.99
N ILE A 148 -5.27 -13.30 7.11
CA ILE A 148 -5.00 -14.22 8.23
C ILE A 148 -3.51 -14.59 8.28
N ASP A 149 -2.92 -14.91 7.13
CA ASP A 149 -1.50 -15.25 7.01
C ASP A 149 -0.61 -14.14 7.58
N MET A 150 -0.89 -12.88 7.23
CA MET A 150 -0.13 -11.72 7.72
C MET A 150 -0.38 -11.44 9.21
N ALA A 151 -1.61 -11.61 9.69
CA ALA A 151 -1.93 -11.45 11.11
C ALA A 151 -1.22 -12.50 11.97
N ASN A 152 -1.11 -13.73 11.47
CA ASN A 152 -0.38 -14.81 12.12
C ASN A 152 1.13 -14.54 12.11
N PHE A 153 1.68 -14.04 11.01
CA PHE A 153 3.07 -13.59 10.95
C PHE A 153 3.37 -12.52 12.01
N VAL A 154 2.58 -11.44 12.09
CA VAL A 154 2.77 -10.34 13.07
C VAL A 154 2.75 -10.85 14.52
N LYS A 155 1.87 -11.80 14.83
CA LYS A 155 1.82 -12.45 16.15
C LYS A 155 3.06 -13.30 16.43
N ARG A 156 3.58 -14.04 15.43
CA ARG A 156 4.74 -14.93 15.62
C ARG A 156 6.04 -14.18 15.86
N ILE A 157 6.17 -13.00 15.26
CA ILE A 157 7.35 -12.16 15.45
C ILE A 157 7.31 -11.38 16.77
N GLU A 158 6.15 -11.26 17.43
CA GLU A 158 6.00 -10.62 18.74
C GLU A 158 6.98 -11.25 19.76
N GLY A 159 7.93 -10.44 20.25
CA GLY A 159 8.88 -10.83 21.30
C GLY A 159 10.11 -11.67 20.90
N LYS A 160 10.34 -11.95 19.61
CA LYS A 160 11.48 -12.79 19.14
C LYS A 160 12.42 -12.12 18.12
N HIS A 161 11.98 -11.08 17.41
CA HIS A 161 12.67 -10.40 16.30
C HIS A 161 13.89 -9.54 16.70
N LEU A 162 14.15 -9.33 17.99
CA LEU A 162 15.32 -8.59 18.50
C LEU A 162 16.26 -9.38 19.42
N LYS A 163 15.91 -10.61 19.83
CA LYS A 163 16.74 -11.38 20.78
C LYS A 163 18.11 -11.76 20.21
N ASN A 164 18.20 -11.88 18.89
CA ASN A 164 19.43 -12.21 18.17
C ASN A 164 20.04 -11.01 17.43
N PHE A 165 19.54 -9.79 17.64
CA PHE A 165 20.23 -8.62 17.14
C PHE A 165 21.52 -8.46 17.93
N SER A 166 22.64 -8.86 17.34
CA SER A 166 23.94 -8.83 17.99
C SER A 166 24.35 -7.38 18.26
N LYS A 167 24.11 -6.92 19.48
CA LYS A 167 24.66 -5.66 20.00
C LYS A 167 26.19 -5.62 19.93
N LEU A 168 26.86 -6.74 19.67
CA LEU A 168 28.31 -6.83 19.48
C LEU A 168 28.80 -6.07 18.24
N ARG A 169 27.95 -5.81 17.24
CA ARG A 169 28.28 -4.98 16.06
C ARG A 169 28.25 -3.48 16.34
N LEU A 170 27.76 -3.07 17.52
CA LEU A 170 27.59 -1.68 17.90
C LEU A 170 28.89 -1.18 18.55
N LYS A 171 29.70 -0.50 17.75
CA LYS A 171 30.93 0.13 18.21
C LYS A 171 30.99 1.54 17.65
N ARG A 172 30.80 2.53 18.54
CA ARG A 172 30.89 3.94 18.16
C ARG A 172 32.30 4.24 17.63
N MET A 173 32.36 4.69 16.40
CA MET A 173 33.60 5.07 15.72
C MET A 173 34.18 6.34 16.34
N LYS A 174 35.51 6.41 16.39
CA LYS A 174 36.24 7.64 16.77
C LYS A 174 36.03 8.71 15.68
N SER A 175 36.28 9.98 16.01
CA SER A 175 36.05 11.09 15.08
C SER A 175 36.78 10.94 13.75
N SER A 176 38.06 10.52 13.77
CA SER A 176 38.83 10.26 12.55
C SER A 176 38.22 9.15 11.69
N ALA A 177 37.87 8.02 12.29
CA ALA A 177 37.26 6.90 11.58
C ALA A 177 35.90 7.24 10.94
N ARG A 178 35.16 8.19 11.52
CA ARG A 178 33.91 8.70 10.92
C ARG A 178 34.18 9.51 9.66
N VAL A 179 35.20 10.38 9.70
CA VAL A 179 35.63 11.14 8.52
C VAL A 179 36.11 10.19 7.43
N ASP A 180 36.94 9.20 7.79
CA ASP A 180 37.42 8.19 6.84
C ASP A 180 36.28 7.39 6.20
N TRP A 181 35.24 7.06 6.97
CA TRP A 181 34.06 6.38 6.45
C TRP A 181 33.31 7.24 5.43
N VAL A 182 33.10 8.52 5.74
CA VAL A 182 32.42 9.48 4.84
C VAL A 182 33.22 9.68 3.55
N GLU A 183 34.54 9.86 3.64
CA GLU A 183 35.41 10.02 2.47
C GLU A 183 35.44 8.74 1.61
N LYS A 184 35.48 7.56 2.24
CA LYS A 184 35.35 6.29 1.52
C LYS A 184 34.00 6.16 0.82
N PHE A 185 32.90 6.55 1.47
CA PHE A 185 31.58 6.53 0.87
C PHE A 185 31.51 7.46 -0.35
N LYS A 186 32.00 8.69 -0.24
CA LYS A 186 32.04 9.67 -1.34
C LYS A 186 32.86 9.18 -2.54
N ALA A 187 33.99 8.52 -2.29
CA ALA A 187 34.87 8.00 -3.34
C ALA A 187 34.31 6.73 -4.03
N LYS A 188 33.39 6.03 -3.37
CA LYS A 188 32.93 4.71 -3.79
C LYS A 188 31.75 4.84 -4.76
N THR A 189 31.97 4.43 -6.00
CA THR A 189 30.92 4.42 -7.05
C THR A 189 30.35 3.02 -7.30
N LYS A 190 31.06 1.97 -6.88
CA LYS A 190 30.70 0.55 -7.07
C LYS A 190 30.80 -0.22 -5.76
N ASN A 191 30.12 -1.37 -5.68
CA ASN A 191 30.15 -2.28 -4.53
C ASN A 191 29.68 -1.66 -3.19
N LEU A 192 28.74 -0.71 -3.26
CA LEU A 192 28.11 -0.12 -2.08
C LEU A 192 27.52 -1.18 -1.16
N THR A 193 27.67 -1.00 0.16
CA THR A 193 26.98 -1.79 1.18
C THR A 193 25.46 -1.53 1.13
N VAL A 194 24.68 -2.27 1.91
CA VAL A 194 23.22 -2.08 1.99
C VAL A 194 22.87 -0.64 2.34
N THR A 195 23.43 -0.13 3.43
CA THR A 195 23.25 1.25 3.90
C THR A 195 23.74 2.26 2.87
N GLU A 196 24.95 2.10 2.35
CA GLU A 196 25.54 3.04 1.37
C GLU A 196 24.68 3.12 0.09
N ALA A 197 24.16 1.99 -0.39
CA ALA A 197 23.27 1.95 -1.55
C ALA A 197 21.95 2.68 -1.27
N ARG A 198 21.39 2.51 -0.07
CA ARG A 198 20.15 3.20 0.34
C ARG A 198 20.33 4.71 0.46
N ILE A 199 21.46 5.16 1.01
CA ILE A 199 21.80 6.59 1.09
C ILE A 199 22.11 7.17 -0.30
N ASN A 200 22.77 6.40 -1.17
CA ASN A 200 22.98 6.82 -2.56
C ASN A 200 21.66 7.00 -3.31
N LEU A 201 20.69 6.09 -3.11
CA LEU A 201 19.34 6.26 -3.64
C LEU A 201 18.67 7.54 -3.08
N PHE A 202 18.81 7.78 -1.77
CA PHE A 202 18.30 9.01 -1.17
C PHE A 202 18.86 10.28 -1.83
N CYS A 203 20.17 10.31 -2.10
CA CYS A 203 20.80 11.42 -2.83
C CYS A 203 20.18 11.62 -4.22
N LEU A 204 20.00 10.53 -4.98
CA LEU A 204 19.42 10.58 -6.33
C LEU A 204 17.97 11.09 -6.31
N GLU A 205 17.14 10.60 -5.38
CA GLU A 205 15.74 11.01 -5.23
C GLU A 205 15.59 12.49 -4.85
N ASN A 206 16.60 13.07 -4.19
CA ASN A 206 16.57 14.45 -3.70
C ASN A 206 17.45 15.41 -4.51
N GLY A 207 18.06 14.95 -5.61
CA GLY A 207 18.94 15.78 -6.46
C GLY A 207 20.21 16.27 -5.74
N ILE A 208 20.71 15.52 -4.75
CA ILE A 208 21.91 15.85 -3.97
C ILE A 208 23.11 15.10 -4.56
N ASP A 209 24.24 15.77 -4.76
CA ASP A 209 25.49 15.07 -5.09
C ASP A 209 26.05 14.37 -3.85
N CYS A 210 25.93 13.04 -3.84
CA CYS A 210 26.42 12.19 -2.77
C CYS A 210 27.94 12.26 -2.58
N LYS A 211 28.71 12.75 -3.57
CA LYS A 211 30.17 12.95 -3.46
C LYS A 211 30.54 14.14 -2.59
N THR A 212 29.65 15.13 -2.48
CA THR A 212 29.88 16.36 -1.71
C THR A 212 29.01 16.42 -0.44
N ILE A 213 28.38 15.32 -0.06
CA ILE A 213 27.49 15.29 1.11
C ILE A 213 28.26 15.61 2.40
N ASP A 214 27.75 16.56 3.18
CA ASP A 214 28.28 16.90 4.48
C ASP A 214 27.69 15.98 5.57
N TYR A 215 28.28 16.02 6.76
CA TYR A 215 27.91 15.10 7.83
C TYR A 215 26.47 15.31 8.33
N ASP A 216 25.98 16.55 8.36
CA ASP A 216 24.62 16.86 8.81
C ASP A 216 23.57 16.43 7.79
N THR A 217 23.80 16.64 6.49
CA THR A 217 22.91 16.10 5.44
C THR A 217 22.95 14.58 5.43
N LEU A 218 24.11 13.96 5.63
CA LEU A 218 24.22 12.51 5.76
C LEU A 218 23.38 12.00 6.94
N LYS A 219 23.50 12.62 8.11
CA LYS A 219 22.69 12.29 9.29
C LYS A 219 21.19 12.42 9.00
N PHE A 220 20.78 13.46 8.29
CA PHE A 220 19.40 13.65 7.85
C PHE A 220 18.96 12.54 6.87
N ALA A 221 19.81 12.17 5.92
CA ALA A 221 19.56 11.09 4.96
C ALA A 221 19.31 9.75 5.67
N PHE A 222 20.10 9.43 6.70
CA PHE A 222 19.88 8.24 7.54
C PHE A 222 18.52 8.27 8.24
N GLN A 223 18.19 9.38 8.89
CA GLN A 223 16.93 9.53 9.62
C GLN A 223 15.73 9.40 8.69
N LEU A 224 15.76 10.07 7.54
CA LEU A 224 14.66 10.09 6.59
C LEU A 224 14.52 8.74 5.87
N SER A 225 15.63 8.13 5.42
CA SER A 225 15.61 6.79 4.82
C SER A 225 15.01 5.78 5.77
N CYS A 226 15.39 5.84 7.05
CA CYS A 226 14.83 4.93 8.03
C CYS A 226 13.32 5.09 8.24
N THR A 227 12.86 6.34 8.36
CA THR A 227 11.43 6.64 8.52
C THR A 227 10.62 6.18 7.31
N GLN A 228 11.16 6.38 6.10
CA GLN A 228 10.55 5.92 4.84
C GLN A 228 10.48 4.40 4.78
N ASP A 229 11.53 3.71 5.17
CA ASP A 229 11.62 2.24 5.11
C ASP A 229 10.72 1.59 6.18
N GLU A 230 10.64 2.17 7.39
CA GLU A 230 9.68 1.78 8.43
C GLU A 230 8.23 1.96 7.94
N TYR A 231 7.93 3.11 7.33
CA TYR A 231 6.60 3.38 6.77
C TYR A 231 6.24 2.39 5.65
N THR A 232 7.18 2.11 4.75
CA THR A 232 7.02 1.15 3.66
C THR A 232 6.75 -0.24 4.23
N LEU A 233 7.53 -0.68 5.21
CA LEU A 233 7.33 -1.95 5.90
C LEU A 233 5.93 -2.06 6.53
N ILE A 234 5.47 -1.02 7.23
CA ILE A 234 4.13 -0.99 7.85
C ILE A 234 3.03 -1.05 6.79
N ASN A 235 3.18 -0.35 5.67
CA ASN A 235 2.22 -0.36 4.57
C ASN A 235 2.10 -1.76 3.93
N ILE A 236 3.23 -2.41 3.66
CA ILE A 236 3.27 -3.77 3.11
C ILE A 236 2.63 -4.76 4.08
N CYS A 237 2.99 -4.67 5.36
CA CYS A 237 2.40 -5.51 6.39
C CYS A 237 0.89 -5.27 6.53
N SER A 238 0.43 -4.03 6.39
CA SER A 238 -1.00 -3.70 6.48
C SER A 238 -1.77 -3.95 5.18
N GLY A 239 -1.10 -4.40 4.11
CA GLY A 239 -1.72 -4.65 2.81
C GLY A 239 -2.19 -3.40 2.06
N TYR A 240 -1.71 -2.20 2.45
CA TYR A 240 -1.98 -0.93 1.79
C TYR A 240 -0.97 -0.59 0.69
N ASP A 241 -0.05 -1.51 0.41
CA ASP A 241 0.92 -1.44 -0.66
C ASP A 241 0.32 -1.74 -2.04
N GLY A 242 0.98 -1.22 -3.07
CA GLY A 242 0.76 -1.60 -4.46
C GLY A 242 1.64 -2.75 -4.93
N LEU A 243 2.21 -3.55 -4.02
CA LEU A 243 3.09 -4.66 -4.38
C LEU A 243 2.28 -5.90 -4.75
N TYR A 244 2.80 -6.58 -5.76
CA TYR A 244 2.29 -7.83 -6.26
C TYR A 244 3.43 -8.82 -6.40
N GLY A 245 4.09 -8.85 -7.55
CA GLY A 245 5.13 -9.83 -7.87
C GLY A 245 6.56 -9.32 -7.71
N LEU A 246 6.76 -8.09 -7.23
CA LEU A 246 8.06 -7.42 -7.25
C LEU A 246 8.71 -7.55 -8.63
N SER A 247 7.95 -7.22 -9.66
CA SER A 247 8.29 -7.44 -11.06
C SER A 247 9.61 -6.75 -11.50
N ASN A 248 10.01 -5.69 -10.80
CA ASN A 248 11.28 -4.99 -11.00
C ASN A 248 12.45 -5.55 -10.15
N VAL A 249 12.22 -6.61 -9.37
CA VAL A 249 13.20 -7.19 -8.44
C VAL A 249 13.36 -8.70 -8.71
N LYS A 250 14.30 -9.05 -9.58
CA LYS A 250 14.53 -10.44 -10.01
C LYS A 250 14.86 -11.37 -8.84
N GLU A 251 15.62 -10.88 -7.87
CA GLU A 251 16.06 -11.63 -6.70
C GLU A 251 14.89 -12.15 -5.87
N ALA A 252 13.76 -11.43 -5.83
CA ALA A 252 12.59 -11.85 -5.07
C ALA A 252 12.06 -13.21 -5.56
N TYR A 253 11.97 -13.37 -6.88
CA TYR A 253 11.56 -14.63 -7.50
C TYR A 253 12.53 -15.78 -7.18
N ASP A 254 13.83 -15.55 -7.35
CA ASP A 254 14.87 -16.56 -7.13
C ASP A 254 14.91 -17.02 -5.66
N LEU A 255 14.70 -16.10 -4.73
CA LEU A 255 14.66 -16.38 -3.30
C LEU A 255 13.41 -17.15 -2.88
N LEU A 256 12.27 -16.85 -3.49
CA LEU A 256 11.02 -17.55 -3.21
C LEU A 256 11.08 -19.00 -3.68
N ILE A 257 11.61 -19.29 -4.87
CA ILE A 257 11.75 -20.68 -5.36
C ILE A 257 12.64 -21.52 -4.46
N LYS A 258 13.70 -20.92 -3.92
CA LYS A 258 14.62 -21.60 -2.99
C LYS A 258 14.06 -21.71 -1.57
N SER A 259 12.85 -21.22 -1.32
CA SER A 259 12.26 -21.19 0.02
C SER A 259 11.46 -22.45 0.33
N GLU A 260 11.38 -22.82 1.60
CA GLU A 260 10.52 -23.93 2.06
C GLU A 260 9.03 -23.67 1.76
N ALA A 261 8.60 -22.40 1.72
CA ALA A 261 7.23 -22.04 1.34
C ALA A 261 6.89 -22.39 -0.11
N PHE A 262 7.88 -22.50 -0.99
CA PHE A 262 7.66 -22.87 -2.39
C PHE A 262 7.04 -24.25 -2.54
N LYS A 263 7.43 -25.21 -1.68
CA LYS A 263 6.88 -26.57 -1.67
C LYS A 263 5.36 -26.60 -1.51
N PHE A 264 4.77 -25.57 -0.89
CA PHE A 264 3.32 -25.47 -0.77
C PHE A 264 2.64 -25.02 -2.08
N ILE A 265 3.30 -24.17 -2.86
CA ILE A 265 2.79 -23.71 -4.16
C ILE A 265 3.03 -24.78 -5.22
N ASP A 266 4.13 -25.52 -5.11
CA ASP A 266 4.59 -26.51 -6.09
C ASP A 266 4.07 -27.94 -5.84
N GLN A 267 2.93 -28.08 -5.16
CA GLN A 267 2.35 -29.41 -4.88
C GLN A 267 2.05 -30.23 -6.13
N GLU A 268 1.76 -29.54 -7.24
CA GLU A 268 1.37 -30.15 -8.51
C GLU A 268 2.42 -29.93 -9.60
N GLY A 269 3.62 -29.44 -9.25
CA GLY A 269 4.75 -29.25 -10.17
C GLY A 269 4.69 -28.00 -11.07
N TYR A 270 3.72 -27.11 -10.84
CA TYR A 270 3.53 -25.86 -11.62
C TYR A 270 4.01 -24.60 -10.88
N GLY A 271 4.62 -24.73 -9.69
CA GLY A 271 4.81 -23.61 -8.79
C GLY A 271 5.73 -22.53 -9.35
N LYS A 272 6.77 -22.95 -10.08
CA LYS A 272 7.78 -22.04 -10.65
C LYS A 272 7.16 -21.18 -11.74
N GLU A 273 6.42 -21.79 -12.63
CA GLU A 273 5.71 -21.19 -13.76
C GLU A 273 4.59 -20.28 -13.25
N CYS A 274 3.86 -20.71 -12.20
CA CYS A 274 2.84 -19.88 -11.58
C CYS A 274 3.40 -18.62 -10.92
N LEU A 275 4.56 -18.68 -10.27
CA LEU A 275 5.23 -17.47 -9.74
C LEU A 275 5.64 -16.50 -10.86
N GLN A 276 6.18 -17.02 -11.97
CA GLN A 276 6.53 -16.19 -13.13
C GLN A 276 5.30 -15.55 -13.77
N ARG A 277 4.26 -16.36 -14.02
CA ARG A 277 2.99 -15.92 -14.62
C ARG A 277 2.32 -14.87 -13.74
N TYR A 278 2.31 -15.08 -12.42
CA TYR A 278 1.82 -14.09 -11.46
C TYR A 278 2.56 -12.75 -11.59
N SER A 279 3.89 -12.77 -11.54
CA SER A 279 4.70 -11.55 -11.61
C SER A 279 4.49 -10.78 -12.91
N ARG A 280 4.31 -11.49 -14.04
CA ARG A 280 4.03 -10.87 -15.35
C ARG A 280 2.64 -10.25 -15.41
N ILE A 281 1.59 -10.99 -15.02
CA ILE A 281 0.20 -10.51 -15.06
C ILE A 281 0.02 -9.24 -14.23
N PHE A 282 0.74 -9.12 -13.11
CA PHE A 282 0.62 -7.99 -12.21
C PHE A 282 1.69 -6.89 -12.41
N LYS A 283 2.64 -7.06 -13.33
CA LYS A 283 3.70 -6.07 -13.64
C LYS A 283 3.14 -4.66 -13.87
N ASP A 284 2.10 -4.55 -14.70
CA ASP A 284 1.49 -3.25 -15.04
C ASP A 284 0.53 -2.69 -13.98
N LYS A 285 0.17 -3.51 -12.98
CA LYS A 285 -0.68 -3.12 -11.85
C LYS A 285 0.13 -2.73 -10.62
N GLU A 286 1.40 -3.11 -10.60
CA GLU A 286 2.34 -2.86 -9.53
C GLU A 286 2.94 -1.46 -9.65
N ILE A 287 3.17 -0.82 -8.51
CA ILE A 287 3.98 0.41 -8.46
C ILE A 287 5.42 -0.03 -8.22
N PRO A 288 6.35 0.22 -9.17
CA PRO A 288 7.74 -0.16 -8.98
C PRO A 288 8.30 0.56 -7.76
N SER A 289 9.07 -0.17 -6.95
CA SER A 289 9.73 0.37 -5.78
C SER A 289 11.23 0.46 -6.01
N ASP A 290 11.73 1.68 -6.13
CA ASP A 290 13.16 1.96 -6.31
C ASP A 290 13.94 1.52 -5.06
N VAL A 291 13.39 1.76 -3.87
CA VAL A 291 13.94 1.28 -2.60
C VAL A 291 14.14 -0.24 -2.61
N LEU A 292 13.09 -1.02 -2.92
CA LEU A 292 13.20 -2.48 -2.92
C LEU A 292 14.18 -2.97 -3.99
N SER A 293 14.12 -2.41 -5.21
CA SER A 293 15.05 -2.78 -6.28
C SER A 293 16.52 -2.47 -5.95
N THR A 294 16.77 -1.42 -5.16
CA THR A 294 18.10 -1.03 -4.72
C THR A 294 18.62 -1.93 -3.59
N ILE A 295 17.79 -2.23 -2.59
CA ILE A 295 18.25 -2.98 -1.40
C ILE A 295 18.32 -4.48 -1.64
N PHE A 296 17.45 -5.06 -2.49
CA PHE A 296 17.38 -6.51 -2.66
C PHE A 296 18.71 -7.15 -3.10
N PRO A 297 19.38 -6.66 -4.15
CA PRO A 297 20.67 -7.20 -4.57
C PRO A 297 21.73 -7.08 -3.45
N LYS A 298 21.69 -5.98 -2.69
CA LYS A 298 22.67 -5.69 -1.63
C LYS A 298 22.46 -6.59 -0.42
N VAL A 299 21.22 -6.73 0.03
CA VAL A 299 20.86 -7.61 1.14
C VAL A 299 21.11 -9.07 0.75
N ALA A 300 20.79 -9.48 -0.49
CA ALA A 300 21.06 -10.84 -0.95
C ALA A 300 22.56 -11.17 -0.94
N THR A 301 23.42 -10.22 -1.33
CA THR A 301 24.88 -10.37 -1.21
C THR A 301 25.32 -10.44 0.24
N LEU A 302 24.84 -9.54 1.10
CA LEU A 302 25.12 -9.56 2.54
C LEU A 302 24.75 -10.91 3.18
N MET A 303 23.56 -11.45 2.87
CA MET A 303 23.12 -12.74 3.41
C MET A 303 24.02 -13.90 2.98
N LYS A 304 24.55 -13.85 1.74
CA LYS A 304 25.49 -14.85 1.22
C LYS A 304 26.85 -14.75 1.92
N GLU A 305 27.37 -13.54 2.09
CA GLU A 305 28.64 -13.28 2.78
C GLU A 305 28.59 -13.71 4.25
N ASP A 306 27.50 -13.39 4.95
CA ASP A 306 27.22 -13.81 6.32
C ASP A 306 26.99 -15.33 6.48
N LYS A 307 26.94 -16.09 5.37
CA LYS A 307 26.59 -17.53 5.33
C LYS A 307 25.31 -17.85 6.11
N ARG A 308 24.30 -16.99 6.02
CA ARG A 308 23.06 -17.19 6.78
C ARG A 308 22.32 -18.41 6.27
N VAL A 309 21.75 -19.14 7.23
CA VAL A 309 20.92 -20.33 6.95
C VAL A 309 19.72 -20.01 6.05
N TYR A 310 19.13 -18.82 6.22
CA TYR A 310 17.96 -18.38 5.47
C TYR A 310 18.26 -17.15 4.61
N PRO A 311 18.52 -17.31 3.29
CA PRO A 311 18.81 -16.18 2.40
C PRO A 311 17.59 -15.27 2.15
N GLN A 312 16.38 -15.72 2.48
CA GLN A 312 15.15 -14.93 2.42
C GLN A 312 15.05 -13.89 3.56
N GLY A 313 16.04 -13.84 4.46
CA GLY A 313 16.12 -12.90 5.58
C GLY A 313 15.49 -13.45 6.87
N SER A 314 15.76 -12.79 7.99
CA SER A 314 15.46 -13.35 9.32
C SER A 314 13.97 -13.48 9.65
N LEU A 315 13.11 -12.65 9.05
CA LEU A 315 11.68 -12.66 9.35
C LEU A 315 10.89 -13.60 8.43
N PHE A 316 11.43 -13.96 7.28
CA PHE A 316 10.72 -14.76 6.29
C PHE A 316 10.21 -16.08 6.87
N ILE A 317 11.09 -16.78 7.60
CA ILE A 317 10.77 -18.09 8.16
C ILE A 317 9.54 -18.03 9.10
N SER A 318 9.43 -16.98 9.91
CA SER A 318 8.31 -16.80 10.85
C SER A 318 6.95 -16.69 10.16
N GLY A 319 6.92 -16.24 8.89
CA GLY A 319 5.70 -16.10 8.11
C GLY A 319 5.44 -17.23 7.11
N SER A 320 6.45 -18.01 6.74
CA SER A 320 6.35 -18.98 5.62
C SER A 320 5.72 -20.34 5.99
N PHE A 321 5.31 -20.53 7.25
CA PHE A 321 4.90 -21.82 7.81
C PHE A 321 3.45 -22.27 7.53
N LYS A 322 2.82 -21.81 6.45
CA LYS A 322 1.43 -22.16 6.14
C LYS A 322 1.17 -23.67 6.09
N GLN A 323 2.16 -24.46 5.67
CA GLN A 323 2.09 -25.92 5.68
C GLN A 323 1.92 -26.51 7.09
N PHE A 324 2.57 -25.96 8.11
CA PHE A 324 2.43 -26.42 9.50
C PHE A 324 1.09 -26.00 10.09
N ASP A 325 0.63 -24.81 9.73
CA ASP A 325 -0.69 -24.31 10.12
C ASP A 325 -1.81 -25.19 9.55
N SER A 326 -1.70 -25.57 8.27
CA SER A 326 -2.67 -26.47 7.63
C SER A 326 -2.68 -27.88 8.23
N LYS A 327 -1.61 -28.29 8.90
CA LYS A 327 -1.49 -29.58 9.60
C LYS A 327 -1.86 -29.50 11.09
N GLY A 328 -2.39 -28.36 11.56
CA GLY A 328 -2.79 -28.18 12.96
C GLY A 328 -1.61 -28.07 13.93
N LEU A 329 -0.38 -27.92 13.44
CA LEU A 329 0.83 -27.73 14.24
C LEU A 329 1.06 -26.27 14.63
N GLU A 330 -0.03 -25.49 14.69
CA GLU A 330 0.01 -24.07 15.01
C GLU A 330 0.51 -23.90 16.45
N GLY A 331 1.79 -23.54 16.60
CA GLY A 331 2.44 -23.34 17.89
C GLY A 331 3.45 -24.41 18.30
N PHE A 332 3.71 -25.43 17.47
CA PHE A 332 4.79 -26.39 17.71
C PHE A 332 6.17 -25.72 17.78
N LEU A 333 6.45 -24.79 16.87
CA LEU A 333 7.69 -24.00 16.85
C LEU A 333 7.60 -22.71 17.71
N PHE A 334 6.38 -22.27 18.02
CA PHE A 334 6.10 -21.00 18.71
C PHE A 334 4.99 -21.21 19.75
N PRO A 335 5.30 -21.77 20.93
CA PRO A 335 4.28 -22.05 21.94
C PRO A 335 3.50 -20.78 22.26
N LYS A 336 2.18 -20.83 22.06
CA LYS A 336 1.27 -19.76 22.45
C LYS A 336 1.28 -19.68 23.97
N ASP A 337 1.49 -18.50 24.54
CA ASP A 337 1.22 -18.27 25.97
C ASP A 337 -0.23 -18.67 26.27
N GLN A 338 -0.42 -19.81 26.92
CA GLN A 338 -1.72 -20.48 27.09
C GLN A 338 -2.76 -19.59 27.80
N LYS A 339 -2.31 -18.56 28.52
CA LYS A 339 -3.17 -17.59 29.22
C LYS A 339 -4.04 -16.73 28.27
N LYS A 340 -3.61 -16.46 27.03
CA LYS A 340 -4.40 -15.69 26.05
C LYS A 340 -5.31 -16.56 25.16
N SER A 341 -5.08 -17.87 25.09
CA SER A 341 -5.80 -18.78 24.18
C SER A 341 -7.20 -19.17 24.65
N ARG A 342 -7.48 -19.17 25.97
CA ARG A 342 -8.82 -19.49 26.51
C ARG A 342 -9.87 -18.48 26.03
N ASN A 343 -9.53 -17.19 26.06
CA ASN A 343 -10.41 -16.10 25.61
C ASN A 343 -10.78 -16.14 24.11
N ILE A 344 -10.06 -16.86 23.25
CA ILE A 344 -10.37 -16.91 21.81
C ILE A 344 -11.37 -18.04 21.50
N LYS A 345 -11.23 -19.20 22.15
CA LYS A 345 -12.19 -20.31 22.01
C LYS A 345 -13.56 -19.91 22.55
N ASP A 346 -13.60 -19.18 23.65
CA ASP A 346 -14.86 -18.67 24.22
C ASP A 346 -15.55 -17.68 23.27
N ARG A 347 -14.77 -16.89 22.53
CA ARG A 347 -15.27 -15.93 21.53
C ARG A 347 -15.77 -16.58 20.24
N GLU A 348 -15.14 -17.67 19.78
CA GLU A 348 -15.62 -18.45 18.63
C GLU A 348 -16.94 -19.18 18.93
N ILE A 349 -17.09 -19.71 20.15
CA ILE A 349 -18.34 -20.34 20.60
C ILE A 349 -19.47 -19.31 20.65
N GLU A 350 -19.18 -18.08 21.05
CA GLU A 350 -20.16 -16.98 21.11
C GLU A 350 -20.56 -16.46 19.72
N ILE A 351 -19.62 -16.40 18.78
CA ILE A 351 -19.86 -16.02 17.36
C ILE A 351 -20.70 -17.09 16.65
N ASN A 352 -20.44 -18.38 16.89
CA ASN A 352 -21.22 -19.46 16.28
C ASN A 352 -22.65 -19.54 16.84
N LYS A 353 -22.83 -19.26 18.14
CA LYS A 353 -24.17 -19.13 18.75
C LYS A 353 -24.96 -17.93 18.22
N THR A 354 -24.30 -16.82 17.87
CA THR A 354 -24.96 -15.66 17.29
C THR A 354 -25.33 -15.88 15.82
N LEU A 355 -24.50 -16.57 15.04
CA LEU A 355 -24.81 -16.95 13.65
C LEU A 355 -25.99 -17.93 13.55
N ALA A 356 -26.16 -18.84 14.52
CA ALA A 356 -27.30 -19.75 14.58
C ALA A 356 -28.64 -19.04 14.86
N LYS A 357 -28.62 -17.93 15.62
CA LYS A 357 -29.82 -17.11 15.89
C LYS A 357 -30.25 -16.24 14.71
N ILE A 358 -29.34 -15.95 13.77
CA ILE A 358 -29.62 -15.07 12.62
C ILE A 358 -30.39 -15.81 11.50
N LYS A 359 -30.45 -17.15 11.51
CA LYS A 359 -31.16 -17.94 10.47
C LYS A 359 -32.67 -18.10 10.67
N LYS A 360 -33.25 -17.58 11.76
CA LYS A 360 -34.70 -17.65 11.99
C LYS A 360 -35.23 -16.28 12.42
N GLN A 361 -35.66 -15.48 11.44
CA GLN A 361 -36.76 -14.57 11.69
C GLN A 361 -37.48 -14.18 10.40
N GLU A 362 -38.76 -14.54 10.37
CA GLU A 362 -39.78 -14.10 9.42
C GLU A 362 -40.07 -12.59 9.57
N VAL A 363 -40.64 -12.03 8.52
CA VAL A 363 -41.05 -10.63 8.31
C VAL A 363 -42.60 -10.61 8.26
N PRO A 364 -43.35 -9.51 8.49
CA PRO A 364 -43.15 -8.25 9.25
C PRO A 364 -44.33 -7.93 10.21
N GLU A 365 -44.21 -6.87 11.04
CA GLU A 365 -45.35 -5.98 11.30
C GLU A 365 -44.85 -4.54 11.61
N GLU A 366 -45.56 -3.55 11.07
CA GLU A 366 -45.27 -2.11 11.15
C GLU A 366 -45.61 -1.52 12.52
N GLU A 367 -44.76 -0.64 13.07
CA GLU A 367 -45.21 0.39 14.03
C GLU A 367 -44.47 1.73 13.89
N VAL A 368 -45.27 2.73 13.50
CA VAL A 368 -45.37 4.13 13.94
C VAL A 368 -44.12 4.83 14.51
N PHE A 369 -43.70 5.88 13.80
CA PHE A 369 -42.57 6.74 14.12
C PHE A 369 -42.92 7.82 15.16
N VAL A 370 -42.41 7.65 16.39
CA VAL A 370 -42.26 8.74 17.36
C VAL A 370 -40.80 9.16 17.40
N LEU A 371 -40.53 10.44 17.09
CA LEU A 371 -39.19 11.05 17.16
C LEU A 371 -38.66 11.04 18.60
N LYS A 372 -38.05 9.91 18.99
CA LYS A 372 -37.21 9.83 20.20
C LYS A 372 -35.99 10.72 20.01
N ALA A 373 -35.73 11.57 21.01
CA ALA A 373 -34.55 12.43 21.04
C ALA A 373 -33.27 11.61 20.73
N PRO A 374 -32.39 12.05 19.81
CA PRO A 374 -31.42 11.15 19.23
C PRO A 374 -30.22 10.88 20.14
N THR A 375 -29.82 9.60 20.22
CA THR A 375 -28.53 9.12 20.73
C THR A 375 -27.49 9.09 19.61
N SER A 376 -26.21 9.33 19.94
CA SER A 376 -25.04 9.38 19.02
C SER A 376 -24.86 8.19 18.08
N GLN A 377 -25.40 7.02 18.41
CA GLN A 377 -25.36 5.86 17.53
C GLN A 377 -26.11 6.10 16.21
N ASN A 378 -27.14 6.95 16.21
CA ASN A 378 -27.93 7.25 15.02
C ASN A 378 -27.17 8.11 14.00
N LEU A 379 -26.25 8.97 14.43
CA LEU A 379 -25.46 9.82 13.52
C LEU A 379 -24.46 9.00 12.69
N ASN A 380 -23.72 8.12 13.38
CA ASN A 380 -22.77 7.22 12.72
C ASN A 380 -23.48 6.20 11.83
N LYS A 381 -24.67 5.73 12.23
CA LYS A 381 -25.50 4.83 11.43
C LYS A 381 -26.04 5.52 10.17
N LEU A 382 -26.41 6.80 10.26
CA LEU A 382 -26.80 7.63 9.12
C LEU A 382 -25.63 7.91 8.17
N ALA A 383 -24.44 8.23 8.70
CA ALA A 383 -23.24 8.41 7.88
C ALA A 383 -22.86 7.13 7.12
N MET A 384 -23.01 5.96 7.74
CA MET A 384 -22.77 4.67 7.11
C MET A 384 -23.80 4.32 6.02
N SER A 385 -25.08 4.69 6.20
CA SER A 385 -26.11 4.45 5.16
C SER A 385 -25.92 5.36 3.94
N ILE A 386 -25.47 6.60 4.14
CA ILE A 386 -25.08 7.53 3.06
C ILE A 386 -23.90 6.95 2.25
N ARG A 387 -22.88 6.41 2.94
CA ARG A 387 -21.72 5.79 2.31
C ARG A 387 -22.08 4.56 1.48
N ALA A 388 -22.95 3.67 1.99
CA ALA A 388 -23.35 2.45 1.29
C ALA A 388 -24.05 2.73 -0.06
N LYS A 389 -24.82 3.82 -0.16
CA LYS A 389 -25.48 4.23 -1.42
C LYS A 389 -24.52 4.91 -2.40
N SER A 390 -23.52 5.63 -1.90
CA SER A 390 -22.54 6.37 -2.72
C SER A 390 -21.51 5.51 -3.46
N GLN A 391 -21.26 4.27 -3.00
CA GLN A 391 -20.19 3.42 -3.51
C GLN A 391 -20.56 2.61 -4.77
N ALA A 392 -21.75 2.81 -5.34
CA ALA A 392 -22.26 1.94 -6.41
C ALA A 392 -21.77 2.27 -7.84
N ARG A 393 -21.07 3.37 -8.12
CA ARG A 393 -20.53 3.62 -9.48
C ARG A 393 -19.17 4.34 -9.46
N ASN A 394 -18.26 3.81 -10.28
CA ASN A 394 -17.00 4.39 -10.78
C ASN A 394 -15.70 4.09 -10.02
N SER A 395 -15.24 2.83 -10.13
CA SER A 395 -13.84 2.44 -10.01
C SER A 395 -13.06 2.74 -11.30
N LYS A 396 -12.53 3.97 -11.43
CA LYS A 396 -11.35 4.25 -12.26
C LYS A 396 -10.29 4.93 -11.38
N LYS A 397 -9.04 4.49 -11.52
CA LYS A 397 -7.83 4.91 -10.78
C LYS A 397 -7.93 6.35 -10.24
N ARG A 398 -8.21 6.51 -8.94
CA ARG A 398 -8.03 7.79 -8.25
C ARG A 398 -6.76 7.67 -7.41
N GLY A 399 -5.84 8.63 -7.59
CA GLY A 399 -4.68 8.78 -6.70
C GLY A 399 -5.12 8.98 -5.24
N GLU A 400 -4.17 9.02 -4.32
CA GLU A 400 -4.52 9.12 -2.89
C GLU A 400 -5.47 10.30 -2.60
N PRO A 401 -6.49 10.11 -1.73
CA PRO A 401 -7.43 11.16 -1.38
C PRO A 401 -6.71 12.40 -0.85
N GLN A 402 -7.15 13.59 -1.25
CA GLN A 402 -6.57 14.87 -0.88
C GLN A 402 -6.45 15.05 0.64
N PHE A 403 -7.44 14.59 1.41
CA PHE A 403 -7.38 14.66 2.86
C PHE A 403 -6.15 13.91 3.41
N LYS A 404 -5.91 12.69 2.93
CA LYS A 404 -4.76 11.85 3.32
C LYS A 404 -3.43 12.46 2.85
N LYS A 405 -3.40 12.97 1.62
CA LYS A 405 -2.22 13.68 1.07
C LYS A 405 -1.81 14.87 1.92
N MET A 406 -2.78 15.67 2.37
CA MET A 406 -2.48 16.87 3.17
C MET A 406 -2.14 16.54 4.62
N GLU A 407 -2.70 15.47 5.20
CA GLU A 407 -2.22 14.93 6.47
C GLU A 407 -0.74 14.51 6.39
N MET A 408 -0.39 13.82 5.30
CA MET A 408 0.98 13.37 5.04
C MET A 408 1.90 14.56 4.80
N LYS A 409 1.52 15.52 3.95
CA LYS A 409 2.28 16.75 3.70
C LYS A 409 2.54 17.54 4.99
N ARG A 410 1.54 17.67 5.86
CA ARG A 410 1.70 18.30 7.18
C ARG A 410 2.69 17.55 8.05
N PHE A 411 2.64 16.23 8.06
CA PHE A 411 3.59 15.39 8.80
C PHE A 411 5.02 15.55 8.25
N LEU A 412 5.20 15.47 6.93
CA LEU A 412 6.49 15.54 6.25
C LEU A 412 7.19 16.90 6.41
N ILE A 413 6.44 18.01 6.36
CA ILE A 413 7.00 19.37 6.48
C ILE A 413 7.08 19.82 7.96
N GLY A 414 6.54 19.03 8.90
CA GLY A 414 6.53 19.38 10.32
C GLY A 414 5.68 20.61 10.67
N ALA A 415 4.84 21.08 9.74
CA ALA A 415 4.03 22.27 9.93
C ALA A 415 2.92 22.07 10.98
N ASP A 416 2.65 23.11 11.77
CA ASP A 416 1.58 23.08 12.77
C ASP A 416 0.18 23.16 12.12
N LYS A 417 0.10 23.75 10.93
CA LYS A 417 -1.14 23.96 10.17
C LYS A 417 -0.89 23.84 8.68
N VAL A 418 -1.70 23.05 7.96
CA VAL A 418 -1.66 22.92 6.50
C VAL A 418 -3.04 23.10 5.91
N ALA A 419 -3.17 23.99 4.92
CA ALA A 419 -4.42 24.25 4.20
C ALA A 419 -4.73 23.12 3.21
N MET A 420 -5.96 22.61 3.21
CA MET A 420 -6.40 21.60 2.25
C MET A 420 -6.76 22.22 0.91
N ASN A 421 -6.44 21.55 -0.20
CA ASN A 421 -6.93 21.96 -1.51
C ASN A 421 -8.41 21.57 -1.63
N MET A 422 -9.31 22.54 -1.48
CA MET A 422 -10.76 22.31 -1.47
C MET A 422 -11.30 21.87 -2.84
N GLY A 423 -10.68 22.31 -3.95
CA GLY A 423 -11.06 21.89 -5.31
C GLY A 423 -10.78 20.41 -5.57
N ALA A 424 -9.62 19.93 -5.14
CA ALA A 424 -9.28 18.51 -5.18
C ALA A 424 -10.14 17.68 -4.20
N PHE A 425 -10.37 18.20 -2.99
CA PHE A 425 -11.20 17.53 -1.98
C PHE A 425 -12.67 17.37 -2.40
N LYS A 426 -13.23 18.32 -3.15
CA LYS A 426 -14.56 18.19 -3.77
C LYS A 426 -14.61 16.98 -4.73
N LYS A 427 -13.55 16.77 -5.51
CA LYS A 427 -13.45 15.68 -6.50
C LYS A 427 -13.20 14.30 -5.87
N ASP A 428 -12.56 14.23 -4.70
CA ASP A 428 -12.20 12.97 -4.03
C ASP A 428 -13.38 12.01 -3.82
N PHE A 429 -14.55 12.56 -3.51
CA PHE A 429 -15.76 11.79 -3.25
C PHE A 429 -16.98 12.60 -3.71
N VAL A 430 -17.89 11.96 -4.45
CA VAL A 430 -19.10 12.61 -4.98
C VAL A 430 -20.29 11.79 -4.52
N PHE A 431 -21.25 12.42 -3.85
CA PHE A 431 -22.47 11.74 -3.43
C PHE A 431 -23.32 11.40 -4.67
N SER A 432 -23.57 10.11 -4.95
CA SER A 432 -24.49 9.69 -6.02
C SER A 432 -25.96 9.94 -5.61
N ALA A 433 -26.81 10.17 -6.61
CA ALA A 433 -28.14 10.81 -6.57
C ALA A 433 -29.06 10.60 -5.34
N LYS A 434 -29.71 11.73 -4.97
CA LYS A 434 -30.84 11.97 -4.04
C LYS A 434 -30.90 11.06 -2.80
N LEU A 435 -30.26 11.53 -1.72
CA LEU A 435 -30.66 11.14 -0.37
C LEU A 435 -32.15 11.40 -0.19
N THR A 436 -32.85 10.48 0.48
CA THR A 436 -34.28 10.63 0.78
C THR A 436 -34.52 11.90 1.59
N GLU A 437 -35.64 12.59 1.40
CA GLU A 437 -35.98 13.82 2.14
C GLU A 437 -35.90 13.64 3.66
N ASP A 438 -36.26 12.46 4.16
CA ASP A 438 -36.09 12.08 5.58
C ASP A 438 -34.61 12.10 6.04
N THR A 439 -33.68 11.66 5.19
CA THR A 439 -32.24 11.71 5.51
C THR A 439 -31.73 13.15 5.52
N LEU A 440 -32.20 13.98 4.59
CA LEU A 440 -31.91 15.41 4.51
C LEU A 440 -32.36 16.15 5.77
N GLN A 441 -33.61 15.95 6.18
CA GLN A 441 -34.17 16.56 7.40
C GLN A 441 -33.40 16.12 8.64
N LYS A 442 -33.01 14.85 8.74
CA LYS A 442 -32.18 14.35 9.86
C LYS A 442 -30.82 15.05 9.90
N ILE A 443 -30.11 15.15 8.77
CA ILE A 443 -28.79 15.82 8.71
C ILE A 443 -28.92 17.30 9.10
N GLN A 444 -29.93 18.01 8.60
CA GLN A 444 -30.19 19.40 8.94
C GLN A 444 -30.52 19.57 10.43
N ALA A 445 -31.31 18.68 11.02
CA ALA A 445 -31.60 18.68 12.45
C ALA A 445 -30.30 18.51 13.27
N TYR A 446 -29.41 17.61 12.88
CA TYR A 446 -28.11 17.41 13.55
C TYR A 446 -27.13 18.58 13.38
N ALA A 447 -27.30 19.40 12.34
CA ALA A 447 -26.53 20.62 12.12
C ALA A 447 -27.09 21.84 12.91
N SER A 448 -28.24 21.69 13.59
CA SER A 448 -28.84 22.76 14.38
C SER A 448 -28.04 23.05 15.66
N ARG A 449 -27.95 24.34 16.03
CA ARG A 449 -27.21 24.81 17.21
C ARG A 449 -27.67 24.13 18.51
N LYS A 450 -28.98 23.91 18.69
CA LYS A 450 -29.56 23.29 19.90
C LYS A 450 -29.06 21.84 20.07
N ILE A 451 -29.06 21.06 18.99
CA ILE A 451 -28.64 19.65 19.03
C ILE A 451 -27.11 19.54 19.17
N LEU A 452 -26.34 20.33 18.43
CA LEU A 452 -24.88 20.36 18.55
C LEU A 452 -24.42 20.76 19.96
N ALA A 453 -25.07 21.77 20.58
CA ALA A 453 -24.76 22.17 21.95
C ALA A 453 -25.07 21.05 22.97
N LYS A 454 -26.17 20.31 22.77
CA LYS A 454 -26.51 19.14 23.59
C LYS A 454 -25.48 18.04 23.44
N LEU A 455 -25.14 17.65 22.21
CA LEU A 455 -24.15 16.61 21.91
C LEU A 455 -22.75 16.95 22.45
N LYS A 456 -22.35 18.22 22.40
CA LYS A 456 -21.12 18.70 23.02
C LYS A 456 -21.13 18.51 24.53
N LYS A 457 -22.21 18.91 25.22
CA LYS A 457 -22.33 18.84 26.69
C LYS A 457 -22.50 17.42 27.22
N THR A 458 -23.37 16.61 26.60
CA THR A 458 -23.74 15.29 27.14
C THR A 458 -22.80 14.17 26.70
N GLN A 459 -22.21 14.28 25.51
CA GLN A 459 -21.44 13.19 24.89
C GLN A 459 -20.04 13.60 24.46
N GLY A 460 -19.63 14.86 24.63
CA GLY A 460 -18.28 15.31 24.29
C GLY A 460 -17.95 15.18 22.81
N TYR A 461 -18.94 15.37 21.92
CA TYR A 461 -18.73 15.33 20.47
C TYR A 461 -17.72 16.40 20.03
N GLY A 462 -16.90 16.10 19.02
CA GLY A 462 -15.80 16.96 18.55
C GLY A 462 -14.50 16.77 19.32
N THR A 463 -14.41 15.76 20.19
CA THR A 463 -13.20 15.39 20.95
C THR A 463 -12.58 14.10 20.39
N VAL A 464 -11.37 13.73 20.86
CA VAL A 464 -10.71 12.46 20.51
C VAL A 464 -11.60 11.24 20.80
N LYS A 465 -12.40 11.28 21.87
CA LYS A 465 -13.28 10.16 22.26
C LYS A 465 -14.49 10.03 21.33
N ASN A 466 -15.05 11.14 20.88
CA ASN A 466 -16.22 11.19 20.01
C ASN A 466 -15.99 12.22 18.88
N PRO A 467 -15.20 11.87 17.85
CA PRO A 467 -14.94 12.75 16.72
C PRO A 467 -16.15 12.83 15.78
N PHE A 468 -16.25 13.92 15.03
CA PHE A 468 -17.24 14.05 13.97
C PHE A 468 -16.86 13.21 12.74
N SER A 469 -17.83 12.79 11.94
CA SER A 469 -17.58 12.13 10.65
C SER A 469 -17.10 13.15 9.59
N LEU A 470 -16.05 12.81 8.82
CA LEU A 470 -15.60 13.64 7.71
C LEU A 470 -16.62 13.64 6.55
N THR A 471 -17.34 12.54 6.38
CA THR A 471 -18.42 12.40 5.41
C THR A 471 -19.56 13.37 5.71
N PHE A 472 -19.92 13.54 7.00
CA PHE A 472 -20.89 14.54 7.43
C PHE A 472 -20.45 15.97 7.07
N PHE A 473 -19.18 16.32 7.31
CA PHE A 473 -18.66 17.64 6.92
C PHE A 473 -18.64 17.84 5.41
N LYS A 474 -18.16 16.84 4.67
CA LYS A 474 -18.14 16.89 3.22
C LYS A 474 -19.54 17.07 2.65
N TYR A 475 -20.54 16.42 3.24
CA TYR A 475 -21.93 16.60 2.87
C TYR A 475 -22.42 18.04 3.08
N LEU A 476 -22.17 18.63 4.25
CA LEU A 476 -22.55 20.02 4.52
C LEU A 476 -21.87 21.00 3.55
N LEU A 477 -20.60 20.76 3.21
CA LEU A 477 -19.82 21.56 2.27
C LEU A 477 -20.30 21.44 0.82
N ASP A 478 -20.64 20.22 0.37
CA ASP A 478 -21.08 19.96 -1.00
C ASP A 478 -22.54 20.39 -1.23
N THR A 479 -23.36 20.46 -0.17
CA THR A 479 -24.79 20.88 -0.24
C THR A 479 -25.04 22.34 0.12
N GLY A 480 -24.02 23.12 0.48
CA GLY A 480 -24.15 24.54 0.80
C GLY A 480 -24.94 24.84 2.08
N LEU A 481 -24.95 23.92 3.05
CA LEU A 481 -25.62 24.11 4.34
C LEU A 481 -24.77 24.95 5.30
N ASP A 482 -24.54 26.22 4.92
CA ASP A 482 -23.63 27.15 5.61
C ASP A 482 -24.02 27.39 7.07
N THR A 483 -25.32 27.46 7.38
CA THR A 483 -25.84 27.64 8.74
C THR A 483 -25.39 26.53 9.68
N GLY A 484 -25.27 25.30 9.18
CA GLY A 484 -24.76 24.14 9.93
C GLY A 484 -23.27 24.26 10.26
N LEU A 485 -22.48 24.68 9.28
CA LEU A 485 -21.03 24.87 9.45
C LEU A 485 -20.71 26.06 10.36
N GLU A 486 -21.48 27.14 10.29
CA GLU A 486 -21.38 28.29 11.19
C GLU A 486 -21.70 27.93 12.63
N ASN A 487 -22.74 27.13 12.87
CA ASN A 487 -23.06 26.61 14.20
C ASN A 487 -21.89 25.79 14.79
N ILE A 488 -21.22 24.99 13.95
CA ILE A 488 -20.05 24.21 14.36
C ILE A 488 -18.88 25.14 14.70
N ILE A 489 -18.59 26.16 13.88
CA ILE A 489 -17.54 27.15 14.19
C ILE A 489 -17.84 27.83 15.53
N GLN A 490 -19.06 28.34 15.74
CA GLN A 490 -19.41 29.06 16.96
C GLN A 490 -19.28 28.18 18.21
N LEU A 491 -19.73 26.92 18.13
CA LEU A 491 -19.71 26.01 19.28
C LEU A 491 -18.32 25.44 19.56
N TYR A 492 -17.50 25.19 18.53
CA TYR A 492 -16.19 24.54 18.66
C TYR A 492 -15.00 25.48 18.44
N LYS A 493 -15.24 26.79 18.30
CA LYS A 493 -14.23 27.79 17.93
C LYS A 493 -13.48 27.40 16.63
N GLY A 494 -14.19 26.73 15.72
CA GLY A 494 -13.63 26.20 14.47
C GLY A 494 -12.68 25.00 14.61
N GLN A 495 -12.25 24.61 15.81
CA GLN A 495 -11.27 23.53 16.00
C GLN A 495 -11.90 22.27 16.62
N LEU A 496 -11.75 21.13 15.97
CA LEU A 496 -12.40 19.88 16.39
C LEU A 496 -11.72 18.63 15.81
N TYR A 497 -12.02 17.48 16.41
CA TYR A 497 -11.55 16.18 15.94
C TYR A 497 -12.53 15.55 14.96
N VAL A 498 -12.00 15.03 13.85
CA VAL A 498 -12.76 14.41 12.78
C VAL A 498 -12.22 13.02 12.47
N LEU A 499 -13.12 12.07 12.25
CA LEU A 499 -12.87 10.72 11.79
C LEU A 499 -12.88 10.71 10.27
N ASN A 500 -11.75 10.42 9.64
CA ASN A 500 -11.69 10.21 8.20
C ASN A 500 -12.40 8.90 7.83
N ASP A 501 -13.66 9.02 7.41
CA ASP A 501 -14.54 7.92 7.03
C ASP A 501 -14.95 7.93 5.54
N LEU A 502 -14.31 8.77 4.73
CA LEU A 502 -14.56 8.87 3.28
C LEU A 502 -13.94 7.68 2.52
N ILE A 503 -12.63 7.42 2.67
CA ILE A 503 -11.89 6.33 2.00
C ILE A 503 -10.70 5.89 2.87
N GLY A 504 -10.54 4.58 3.13
CA GLY A 504 -9.38 4.03 3.87
C GLY A 504 -9.59 3.78 5.38
N PRO A 505 -8.51 3.51 6.14
CA PRO A 505 -8.60 3.23 7.57
C PRO A 505 -9.06 4.45 8.37
N ARG A 506 -10.03 4.23 9.27
CA ARG A 506 -10.58 5.24 10.18
C ARG A 506 -9.47 5.82 11.06
N LYS A 507 -9.04 7.04 10.77
CA LYS A 507 -8.06 7.82 11.54
C LYS A 507 -8.72 9.09 12.06
N ILE A 508 -8.40 9.46 13.29
CA ILE A 508 -8.86 10.71 13.89
C ILE A 508 -7.82 11.79 13.59
N SER A 509 -8.29 12.89 13.03
CA SER A 509 -7.48 14.05 12.61
C SER A 509 -7.99 15.28 13.34
N TYR A 510 -7.09 16.18 13.72
CA TYR A 510 -7.47 17.47 14.31
C TYR A 510 -7.51 18.51 13.21
N ILE A 511 -8.65 19.19 13.06
CA ILE A 511 -8.86 20.16 11.98
C ILE A 511 -9.33 21.50 12.52
N GLU A 512 -9.09 22.53 11.72
CA GLU A 512 -9.68 23.85 11.87
C GLU A 512 -10.51 24.18 10.63
N LEU A 513 -11.78 24.51 10.84
CA LEU A 513 -12.70 24.99 9.82
C LEU A 513 -12.79 26.51 9.90
N LYS A 514 -12.58 27.20 8.76
CA LYS A 514 -12.67 28.66 8.65
C LYS A 514 -13.50 29.06 7.43
N LYS A 515 -14.34 30.09 7.58
CA LYS A 515 -15.03 30.76 6.48
C LYS A 515 -14.13 31.88 5.94
N LEU A 516 -13.88 31.88 4.64
CA LEU A 516 -13.16 32.92 3.90
C LEU A 516 -14.12 33.60 2.91
N ASP A 517 -13.74 34.74 2.34
CA ASP A 517 -14.57 35.47 1.37
C ASP A 517 -14.89 34.63 0.12
N MET A 518 -13.99 33.71 -0.25
CA MET A 518 -14.15 32.78 -1.36
C MET A 518 -14.77 31.42 -0.98
N GLY A 519 -15.25 31.26 0.27
CA GLY A 519 -15.93 30.06 0.76
C GLY A 519 -15.21 29.36 1.93
N TRP A 520 -15.51 28.08 2.13
CA TRP A 520 -15.03 27.31 3.28
C TRP A 520 -13.64 26.72 3.06
N GLN A 521 -12.78 26.82 4.07
CA GLN A 521 -11.42 26.28 4.08
C GLN A 521 -11.23 25.35 5.28
N ILE A 522 -10.72 24.14 5.01
CA ILE A 522 -10.28 23.21 6.05
C ILE A 522 -8.75 23.29 6.19
N TYR A 523 -8.27 23.38 7.42
CA TYR A 523 -6.87 23.22 7.77
C TYR A 523 -6.67 21.98 8.63
N ILE A 524 -5.60 21.24 8.37
CA ILE A 524 -5.21 20.09 9.20
C ILE A 524 -4.18 20.58 10.20
N LEU A 525 -4.48 20.39 11.48
CA LEU A 525 -3.66 20.84 12.60
C LEU A 525 -2.78 19.71 13.16
N ARG A 526 -1.66 20.08 13.78
CA ARG A 526 -0.84 19.16 14.58
C ARG A 526 -1.60 18.75 15.83
N GLN A 527 -1.64 17.44 16.10
CA GLN A 527 -2.18 16.93 17.36
C GLN A 527 -1.19 17.21 18.49
N THR A 528 -1.56 18.08 19.43
CA THR A 528 -0.82 18.23 20.68
C THR A 528 -1.12 17.03 21.56
N VAL A 529 -0.28 16.00 21.52
CA VAL A 529 -0.34 14.94 22.53
C VAL A 529 0.12 15.58 23.84
N LYS A 530 -0.80 15.89 24.76
CA LYS A 530 -0.42 16.17 26.15
C LYS A 530 0.29 14.93 26.66
N SER A 531 1.59 15.02 26.92
CA SER A 531 2.33 13.91 27.51
C SER A 531 1.66 13.54 28.83
N SER A 532 1.09 12.33 28.88
CA SER A 532 0.77 11.72 30.16
C SER A 532 2.09 11.57 30.91
N LYS A 533 2.20 12.25 32.05
CA LYS A 533 3.34 12.20 32.96
C LYS A 533 3.92 10.78 33.03
N GLY A 534 5.16 10.63 32.59
CA GLY A 534 5.90 9.37 32.73
C GLY A 534 6.02 8.96 34.20
N PRO A 535 6.18 7.66 34.49
CA PRO A 535 6.37 7.19 35.85
C PRO A 535 7.65 7.79 36.41
N LYS A 536 7.54 8.53 37.52
CA LYS A 536 8.68 8.97 38.32
C LYS A 536 9.25 7.75 39.02
N PHE A 537 10.37 7.23 38.53
CA PHE A 537 11.18 6.29 39.31
C PHE A 537 11.82 7.06 40.47
N LYS A 538 11.46 6.70 41.70
CA LYS A 538 12.21 7.08 42.90
C LYS A 538 13.41 6.16 43.00
N THR A 539 14.60 6.72 42.96
CA THR A 539 15.85 6.08 43.37
C THR A 539 15.84 5.90 44.89
N LYS A 540 16.13 4.68 45.34
CA LYS A 540 16.85 4.42 46.58
C LYS A 540 18.01 3.51 46.24
#